data_AF-A0A088E7A6-F1
#
_entry.id   AF-A0A088E7A6-F1
#
_cell.length_a   1.000
_cell.length_b   1.000
_cell.length_c   1.000
_cell.angle_alpha   90.00
_cell.angle_beta   90.00
_cell.angle_gamma   90.00
#
_symmetry.space_group_name_H-M   'P 1'
#
loop_
_entity.id
_entity.type
_entity.pdbx_description
1 polymer ?
#
loop_
_entity_poly.entity_id
_entity_poly.type
_entity_poly.pdbx_seq_one_letter_code
_entity_poly.pdbx_strand_id
1 'polypeptide(L)'
;MKSIVFNQGIIEAEVPEIPVNRNFVEISTEEALIDGIENGIYLGLIWVRPGTILGGVGLGRVRDVGVDVDESLIGKLVLVTPFSKAFGGIGTEIHGVLAERAVIPADSLVSLPEGMDERALLLPFVSMALEIREKVRGGSVLAIGNGLLTRILADLVSDLAIIEDDDTSSKRSAALERTWDYVVVSTIRGWARHLAEKLISPGGKIIIPKFMNSWPPLTPRSSEMVYPFVRKDAFKHLDSKESEKLLKNFIGKSDNIIASIPTSKPGIIVSMKKLNRNS
;
A
#
# COMPACT_ATOMS: atom_id res chain seq x y z
N MET A 1 -16.88 -11.71 -14.50
CA MET A 1 -15.42 -11.76 -14.24
C MET A 1 -15.22 -12.12 -12.78
N LYS A 2 -14.24 -12.96 -12.46
CA LYS A 2 -13.94 -13.36 -11.08
C LYS A 2 -13.20 -12.25 -10.35
N SER A 3 -13.46 -12.12 -9.06
CA SER A 3 -12.91 -11.06 -8.20
C SER A 3 -12.92 -11.47 -6.74
N ILE A 4 -12.00 -10.93 -5.96
CA ILE A 4 -12.02 -10.97 -4.50
C ILE A 4 -12.67 -9.69 -4.01
N VAL A 5 -13.84 -9.83 -3.38
CA VAL A 5 -14.68 -8.71 -2.97
C VAL A 5 -14.90 -8.69 -1.47
N PHE A 6 -15.07 -7.50 -0.90
CA PHE A 6 -15.66 -7.36 0.42
C PHE A 6 -17.19 -7.42 0.33
N ASN A 7 -17.80 -8.42 0.97
CA ASN A 7 -19.25 -8.53 1.14
C ASN A 7 -19.57 -9.25 2.45
N GLN A 8 -19.69 -8.50 3.56
CA GLN A 8 -19.82 -9.01 4.94
C GLN A 8 -18.64 -9.88 5.41
N GLY A 9 -17.54 -9.87 4.66
CA GLY A 9 -16.38 -10.75 4.76
C GLY A 9 -15.59 -10.63 3.45
N ILE A 10 -14.46 -11.33 3.32
CA ILE A 10 -13.65 -11.32 2.10
C ILE A 10 -13.86 -12.64 1.37
N ILE A 11 -14.40 -12.58 0.15
CA ILE A 11 -14.86 -13.75 -0.61
C ILE A 11 -14.44 -13.67 -2.09
N GLU A 12 -14.28 -14.82 -2.73
CA GLU A 12 -14.26 -14.92 -4.19
C GLU A 12 -15.70 -14.86 -4.72
N ALA A 13 -15.93 -14.07 -5.76
CA ALA A 13 -17.23 -13.92 -6.40
C ALA A 13 -17.06 -13.62 -7.90
N GLU A 14 -18.08 -13.95 -8.69
CA GLU A 14 -18.23 -13.34 -10.01
C GLU A 14 -18.95 -11.99 -9.89
N VAL A 15 -18.39 -10.98 -10.53
CA VAL A 15 -18.98 -9.65 -10.68
C VAL A 15 -19.21 -9.32 -12.16
N PRO A 16 -20.18 -8.44 -12.50
CA PRO A 16 -20.32 -7.90 -13.85
C PRO A 16 -19.05 -7.19 -14.33
N GLU A 17 -18.91 -7.05 -15.64
CA GLU A 17 -17.84 -6.23 -16.21
C GLU A 17 -18.07 -4.75 -15.89
N ILE A 18 -16.99 -4.04 -15.52
CA ILE A 18 -17.03 -2.61 -15.21
C ILE A 18 -16.75 -1.85 -16.51
N PRO A 19 -17.58 -0.89 -16.94
CA PRO A 19 -17.32 -0.10 -18.14
C PRO A 19 -16.16 0.88 -17.93
N VAL A 20 -15.33 1.07 -18.97
CA VAL A 20 -14.21 2.02 -18.95
C VAL A 20 -14.74 3.45 -19.02
N ASN A 21 -14.65 4.17 -17.90
CA ASN A 21 -15.05 5.56 -17.81
C ASN A 21 -13.98 6.50 -18.41
N ARG A 22 -14.38 7.72 -18.77
CA ARG A 22 -13.57 8.73 -19.49
C ARG A 22 -12.12 8.91 -19.01
N ASN A 23 -11.87 8.83 -17.70
CA ASN A 23 -10.56 9.04 -17.07
C ASN A 23 -9.96 7.74 -16.46
N PHE A 24 -10.45 6.58 -16.88
CA PHE A 24 -10.08 5.26 -16.37
C PHE A 24 -9.42 4.41 -17.46
N VAL A 25 -8.87 3.27 -17.05
CA VAL A 25 -8.13 2.33 -17.89
C VAL A 25 -8.51 0.90 -17.50
N GLU A 26 -8.83 0.04 -18.47
CA GLU A 26 -8.96 -1.40 -18.22
C GLU A 26 -7.57 -2.06 -18.23
N ILE A 27 -7.24 -2.82 -17.19
CA ILE A 27 -6.05 -3.67 -17.14
C ILE A 27 -6.43 -5.15 -17.06
N SER A 28 -5.67 -6.01 -17.73
CA SER A 28 -5.55 -7.42 -17.34
C SER A 28 -4.60 -7.47 -16.15
N THR A 29 -5.05 -7.80 -14.94
CA THR A 29 -4.14 -7.94 -13.79
C THR A 29 -3.31 -9.21 -13.96
N GLU A 30 -1.99 -9.11 -13.82
CA GLU A 30 -1.08 -10.26 -13.83
C GLU A 30 -0.77 -10.72 -12.40
N GLU A 31 -0.49 -9.77 -11.51
CA GLU A 31 -0.09 -9.99 -10.11
C GLU A 31 -0.63 -8.87 -9.20
N ALA A 32 -0.90 -9.18 -7.94
CA ALA A 32 -1.33 -8.20 -6.94
C ALA A 32 -0.55 -8.37 -5.63
N LEU A 33 -0.40 -7.29 -4.86
CA LEU A 33 0.17 -7.29 -3.52
C LEU A 33 -0.95 -7.12 -2.49
N ILE A 34 -1.02 -8.08 -1.57
CA ILE A 34 -1.87 -8.08 -0.37
C ILE A 34 -1.01 -7.55 0.79
N ASP A 35 -1.50 -6.59 1.56
CA ASP A 35 -0.73 -6.01 2.67
C ASP A 35 -1.57 -5.72 3.95
N GLY A 36 -1.12 -4.75 4.75
CA GLY A 36 -1.83 -4.29 5.95
C GLY A 36 -3.24 -3.72 5.69
N ILE A 37 -3.57 -3.33 4.45
CA ILE A 37 -4.90 -2.85 4.06
C ILE A 37 -5.91 -4.00 4.05
N GLU A 38 -5.65 -5.10 3.34
CA GLU A 38 -6.55 -6.27 3.34
C GLU A 38 -6.69 -6.87 4.75
N ASN A 39 -5.61 -6.90 5.54
CA ASN A 39 -5.67 -7.24 6.97
C ASN A 39 -6.58 -6.29 7.76
N GLY A 40 -6.53 -4.99 7.46
CA GLY A 40 -7.38 -3.98 8.07
C GLY A 40 -8.86 -4.15 7.76
N ILE A 41 -9.19 -4.55 6.53
CA ILE A 41 -10.55 -4.86 6.09
C ILE A 41 -11.03 -6.15 6.79
N TYR A 42 -10.21 -7.21 6.79
CA TYR A 42 -10.52 -8.48 7.45
C TYR A 42 -10.80 -8.32 8.95
N LEU A 43 -10.01 -7.48 9.63
CA LEU A 43 -10.13 -7.20 11.07
C LEU A 43 -11.19 -6.13 11.40
N GLY A 44 -11.93 -5.61 10.42
CA GLY A 44 -12.94 -4.56 10.63
C GLY A 44 -12.37 -3.19 11.07
N LEU A 45 -11.08 -2.98 10.91
CA LEU A 45 -10.37 -1.71 11.22
C LEU A 45 -10.52 -0.67 10.10
N ILE A 46 -10.73 -1.14 8.88
CA ILE A 46 -11.04 -0.35 7.68
C ILE A 46 -12.43 -0.81 7.23
N TRP A 47 -13.39 0.11 7.17
CA TRP A 47 -14.69 -0.18 6.57
C TRP A 47 -14.64 0.04 5.06
N VAL A 48 -15.17 -0.92 4.31
CA VAL A 48 -15.24 -0.89 2.85
C VAL A 48 -16.68 -1.16 2.42
N ARG A 49 -17.11 -0.57 1.30
CA ARG A 49 -18.47 -0.77 0.78
C ARG A 49 -18.67 -2.24 0.33
N PRO A 50 -19.80 -2.90 0.71
CA PRO A 50 -20.13 -4.21 0.16
C PRO A 50 -20.20 -4.21 -1.38
N GLY A 51 -19.57 -5.20 -2.00
CA GLY A 51 -19.38 -5.30 -3.45
C GLY A 51 -18.07 -4.72 -3.97
N THR A 52 -17.23 -4.10 -3.13
CA THR A 52 -15.94 -3.57 -3.56
C THR A 52 -14.91 -4.69 -3.79
N ILE A 53 -14.45 -4.82 -5.03
CA ILE A 53 -13.21 -5.53 -5.41
C ILE A 53 -12.02 -4.96 -4.63
N LEU A 54 -11.23 -5.81 -4.00
CA LEU A 54 -10.11 -5.45 -3.11
C LEU A 54 -8.75 -5.34 -3.84
N GLY A 55 -7.67 -5.07 -3.10
CA GLY A 55 -6.31 -4.92 -3.61
C GLY A 55 -6.00 -3.51 -4.04
N GLY A 56 -5.15 -2.81 -3.27
CA GLY A 56 -4.67 -1.48 -3.61
C GLY A 56 -3.54 -1.45 -4.64
N VAL A 57 -2.71 -2.50 -4.72
CA VAL A 57 -1.45 -2.48 -5.50
C VAL A 57 -1.35 -3.72 -6.39
N GLY A 58 -1.04 -3.52 -7.67
CA GLY A 58 -0.93 -4.63 -8.64
C GLY A 58 -0.18 -4.27 -9.92
N LEU A 59 0.27 -5.31 -10.62
CA LEU A 59 0.85 -5.23 -11.95
C LEU A 59 -0.16 -5.77 -12.97
N GLY A 60 -0.28 -5.09 -14.11
CA GLY A 60 -1.14 -5.53 -15.19
C GLY A 60 -0.76 -4.91 -16.53
N ARG A 61 -1.45 -5.36 -17.58
CA ARG A 61 -1.31 -4.78 -18.93
C ARG A 61 -2.58 -4.07 -19.32
N VAL A 62 -2.44 -2.85 -19.81
CA VAL A 62 -3.55 -2.06 -20.32
C VAL A 62 -4.19 -2.78 -21.51
N ARG A 63 -5.51 -2.93 -21.45
CA ARG A 63 -6.35 -3.52 -22.50
C ARG A 63 -7.03 -2.43 -23.32
N ASP A 64 -7.58 -1.44 -22.63
CA ASP A 64 -8.45 -0.39 -23.16
C ASP A 64 -8.36 0.87 -22.29
N VAL A 65 -8.71 2.04 -22.84
CA VAL A 65 -8.58 3.35 -22.18
C VAL A 65 -9.82 4.21 -22.35
N GLY A 66 -10.10 5.07 -21.35
CA GLY A 66 -11.14 6.09 -21.45
C GLY A 66 -10.76 7.21 -22.42
N VAL A 67 -11.78 7.89 -22.96
CA VAL A 67 -11.65 8.90 -24.05
C VAL A 67 -10.71 10.08 -23.74
N ASP A 68 -10.40 10.39 -22.47
CA ASP A 68 -9.44 11.45 -22.09
C ASP A 68 -8.04 10.90 -21.75
N VAL A 69 -7.78 9.61 -21.98
CA VAL A 69 -6.54 8.93 -21.62
C VAL A 69 -5.75 8.54 -22.89
N ASP A 70 -4.42 8.60 -22.79
CA ASP A 70 -3.51 8.29 -23.89
C ASP A 70 -3.62 6.82 -24.36
N GLU A 71 -4.15 6.61 -25.57
CA GLU A 71 -4.22 5.32 -26.26
C GLU A 71 -2.85 4.63 -26.40
N SER A 72 -1.74 5.38 -26.37
CA SER A 72 -0.40 4.77 -26.39
C SER A 72 -0.13 3.89 -25.16
N LEU A 73 -0.96 3.97 -24.10
CA LEU A 73 -0.86 3.08 -22.94
C LEU A 73 -1.24 1.62 -23.26
N ILE A 74 -2.04 1.34 -24.30
CA ILE A 74 -2.54 0.00 -24.62
C ILE A 74 -1.39 -0.99 -24.83
N GLY A 75 -1.49 -2.17 -24.20
CA GLY A 75 -0.47 -3.22 -24.20
C GLY A 75 0.71 -3.00 -23.24
N LYS A 76 0.97 -1.78 -22.77
CA LYS A 76 2.06 -1.48 -21.83
C LYS A 76 1.82 -2.15 -20.46
N LEU A 77 2.93 -2.54 -19.83
CA LEU A 77 2.94 -2.97 -18.43
C LEU A 77 2.80 -1.74 -17.53
N VAL A 78 1.87 -1.79 -16.58
CA VAL A 78 1.59 -0.73 -15.62
C VAL A 78 1.56 -1.26 -14.20
N LEU A 79 2.01 -0.41 -13.26
CA LEU A 79 1.74 -0.53 -11.83
C LEU A 79 0.50 0.28 -11.49
N VAL A 80 -0.41 -0.33 -10.72
CA VAL A 80 -1.46 0.36 -9.97
C VAL A 80 -0.90 0.76 -8.61
N THR A 81 -1.03 2.05 -8.28
CA THR A 81 -0.68 2.60 -6.96
C THR A 81 -1.93 2.68 -6.07
N PRO A 82 -1.81 2.56 -4.74
CA PRO A 82 -2.97 2.35 -3.87
C PRO A 82 -3.86 3.59 -3.65
N PHE A 83 -3.55 4.73 -4.26
CA PHE A 83 -4.30 5.98 -4.08
C PHE A 83 -4.37 6.83 -5.35
N SER A 84 -5.58 7.11 -5.81
CA SER A 84 -5.90 8.16 -6.78
C SER A 84 -6.12 9.49 -6.06
N LYS A 85 -5.61 10.60 -6.62
CA LYS A 85 -5.88 11.96 -6.12
C LYS A 85 -7.33 12.37 -6.37
N ALA A 86 -7.92 11.91 -7.47
CA ALA A 86 -9.28 12.24 -7.86
C ALA A 86 -10.34 11.34 -7.19
N PHE A 87 -10.04 10.06 -6.97
CA PHE A 87 -11.02 9.05 -6.54
C PHE A 87 -10.73 8.39 -5.19
N GLY A 88 -9.54 8.59 -4.62
CA GLY A 88 -9.17 8.04 -3.31
C GLY A 88 -8.56 6.65 -3.37
N GLY A 89 -8.78 5.87 -2.31
CA GLY A 89 -8.13 4.58 -2.09
C GLY A 89 -8.58 3.50 -3.08
N ILE A 90 -7.60 2.90 -3.76
CA ILE A 90 -7.81 1.73 -4.62
C ILE A 90 -8.08 0.50 -3.74
N GLY A 91 -9.04 -0.33 -4.12
CA GLY A 91 -9.46 -1.51 -3.36
C GLY A 91 -10.17 -1.21 -2.04
N THR A 92 -10.50 0.05 -1.75
CA THR A 92 -11.04 0.49 -0.45
C THR A 92 -12.18 1.50 -0.61
N GLU A 93 -11.97 2.59 -1.34
CA GLU A 93 -12.98 3.61 -1.63
C GLU A 93 -13.57 3.43 -3.05
N ILE A 94 -12.74 2.95 -3.99
CA ILE A 94 -13.15 2.44 -5.30
C ILE A 94 -12.60 1.02 -5.54
N HIS A 95 -13.05 0.38 -6.61
CA HIS A 95 -12.65 -0.99 -6.96
C HIS A 95 -11.14 -1.13 -7.18
N GLY A 96 -10.59 -2.25 -6.67
CA GLY A 96 -9.17 -2.58 -6.71
C GLY A 96 -8.78 -3.61 -7.77
N VAL A 97 -7.58 -4.17 -7.60
CA VAL A 97 -6.91 -5.02 -8.60
C VAL A 97 -7.08 -6.52 -8.42
N LEU A 98 -7.69 -7.00 -7.32
CA LEU A 98 -7.91 -8.43 -7.08
C LEU A 98 -9.09 -8.99 -7.92
N ALA A 99 -8.98 -8.83 -9.23
CA ALA A 99 -9.89 -9.33 -10.25
C ALA A 99 -9.12 -9.78 -11.51
N GLU A 100 -9.76 -10.59 -12.35
CA GLU A 100 -9.21 -11.00 -13.67
C GLU A 100 -8.92 -9.78 -14.57
N ARG A 101 -9.77 -8.75 -14.45
CA ARG A 101 -9.64 -7.42 -15.07
C ARG A 101 -10.06 -6.35 -14.06
N ALA A 102 -9.40 -5.20 -14.09
CA ALA A 102 -9.71 -4.06 -13.22
C ALA A 102 -9.80 -2.77 -14.03
N VAL A 103 -10.73 -1.88 -13.65
CA VAL A 103 -10.92 -0.56 -14.28
C VAL A 103 -10.48 0.51 -13.28
N ILE A 104 -9.31 1.10 -13.54
CA ILE A 104 -8.52 1.87 -12.59
C ILE A 104 -8.37 3.33 -13.07
N PRO A 105 -8.40 4.35 -12.19
CA PRO A 105 -8.15 5.73 -12.59
C PRO A 105 -6.74 5.94 -13.16
N ALA A 106 -6.64 6.67 -14.28
CA ALA A 106 -5.35 6.94 -14.93
C ALA A 106 -4.35 7.68 -14.02
N ASP A 107 -4.80 8.47 -13.04
CA ASP A 107 -3.92 9.19 -12.10
C ASP A 107 -3.31 8.32 -11.00
N SER A 108 -3.76 7.06 -10.88
CA SER A 108 -3.18 6.05 -9.99
C SER A 108 -2.26 5.05 -10.72
N LEU A 109 -2.11 5.15 -12.04
CA LEU A 109 -1.26 4.29 -12.85
C LEU A 109 0.16 4.84 -13.04
N VAL A 110 1.13 3.93 -13.17
CA VAL A 110 2.51 4.22 -13.53
C VAL A 110 2.94 3.25 -14.63
N SER A 111 3.26 3.76 -15.82
CA SER A 111 3.87 2.97 -16.89
C SER A 111 5.26 2.49 -16.46
N LEU A 112 5.52 1.19 -16.60
CA LEU A 112 6.79 0.59 -16.25
C LEU A 112 7.69 0.41 -17.48
N PRO A 113 9.02 0.48 -17.33
CA PRO A 113 9.95 0.01 -18.35
C PRO A 113 9.73 -1.47 -18.70
N GLU A 114 10.07 -1.87 -19.93
CA GLU A 114 10.10 -3.28 -20.31
C GLU A 114 11.10 -4.08 -19.47
N GLY A 115 10.78 -5.35 -19.21
CA GLY A 115 11.61 -6.23 -18.39
C GLY A 115 11.51 -6.02 -16.88
N MET A 116 10.71 -5.06 -16.40
CA MET A 116 10.48 -4.86 -14.96
C MET A 116 9.65 -6.01 -14.36
N ASP A 117 10.08 -6.47 -13.17
CA ASP A 117 9.48 -7.60 -12.45
C ASP A 117 8.63 -7.17 -11.24
N GLU A 118 8.20 -8.15 -10.44
CA GLU A 118 7.36 -8.02 -9.24
C GLU A 118 7.87 -6.98 -8.21
N ARG A 119 9.17 -6.64 -8.22
CA ARG A 119 9.74 -5.55 -7.38
C ARG A 119 9.02 -4.22 -7.59
N ALA A 120 8.42 -4.00 -8.76
CA ALA A 120 7.60 -2.81 -9.03
C ALA A 120 6.43 -2.63 -8.03
N LEU A 121 5.89 -3.71 -7.46
CA LEU A 121 4.86 -3.65 -6.41
C LEU A 121 5.34 -2.90 -5.14
N LEU A 122 6.66 -2.79 -4.92
CA LEU A 122 7.24 -2.03 -3.81
C LEU A 122 7.38 -0.53 -4.09
N LEU A 123 7.28 -0.07 -5.34
CA LEU A 123 7.50 1.34 -5.71
C LEU A 123 6.68 2.37 -4.91
N PRO A 124 5.40 2.14 -4.57
CA PRO A 124 4.64 3.10 -3.77
C PRO A 124 5.25 3.26 -2.37
N PHE A 125 5.62 2.14 -1.75
CA PHE A 125 6.18 2.10 -0.38
C PHE A 125 7.61 2.63 -0.33
N VAL A 126 8.45 2.28 -1.31
CA VAL A 126 9.79 2.86 -1.47
C VAL A 126 9.69 4.38 -1.68
N SER A 127 8.76 4.85 -2.50
CA SER A 127 8.59 6.29 -2.76
C SER A 127 8.19 7.06 -1.50
N MET A 128 7.25 6.53 -0.70
CA MET A 128 6.92 7.11 0.60
C MET A 128 8.11 7.08 1.55
N ALA A 129 8.84 5.96 1.66
CA ALA A 129 9.99 5.84 2.56
C ALA A 129 11.10 6.85 2.23
N LEU A 130 11.31 7.16 0.94
CA LEU A 130 12.24 8.20 0.51
C LEU A 130 11.78 9.63 0.88
N GLU A 131 10.48 9.92 0.76
CA GLU A 131 9.92 11.21 1.23
C GLU A 131 10.00 11.34 2.75
N ILE A 132 9.70 10.29 3.50
CA ILE A 132 9.82 10.25 4.96
C ILE A 132 11.28 10.48 5.37
N ARG A 133 12.24 9.76 4.76
CA ARG A 133 13.69 9.94 5.00
C ARG A 133 14.17 11.37 4.75
N GLU A 134 13.55 12.09 3.82
CA GLU A 134 13.85 13.50 3.56
C GLU A 134 13.22 14.43 4.60
N LYS A 135 11.98 14.17 5.03
CA LYS A 135 11.28 14.91 6.08
C LYS A 135 11.93 14.77 7.47
N VAL A 136 12.44 13.57 7.81
CA VAL A 136 13.01 13.26 9.14
C VAL A 136 14.52 13.55 9.27
N ARG A 137 15.16 14.09 8.23
CA ARG A 137 16.63 14.17 8.15
C ARG A 137 17.24 14.97 9.30
N GLY A 138 18.00 14.29 10.16
CA GLY A 138 18.77 14.91 11.25
C GLY A 138 18.04 14.99 12.59
N GLY A 139 16.80 14.48 12.67
CA GLY A 139 16.10 14.26 13.93
C GLY A 139 15.79 12.78 14.17
N SER A 140 15.19 12.49 15.32
CA SER A 140 14.92 11.14 15.80
C SER A 140 13.53 10.58 15.46
N VAL A 141 13.44 9.26 15.27
CA VAL A 141 12.27 8.46 14.83
C VAL A 141 12.40 7.07 15.50
N LEU A 142 11.45 6.24 15.92
CA LEU A 142 9.98 6.14 16.05
C LEU A 142 9.10 6.03 14.80
N ALA A 143 9.06 4.83 14.24
CA ALA A 143 7.87 4.32 13.56
C ALA A 143 6.98 3.51 14.54
N ILE A 144 5.66 3.64 14.41
CA ILE A 144 4.67 2.83 15.12
C ILE A 144 3.88 2.02 14.07
N GLY A 145 3.98 0.70 14.14
CA GLY A 145 3.44 -0.23 13.14
C GLY A 145 4.53 -0.97 12.35
N ASN A 146 4.22 -2.19 11.91
CA ASN A 146 5.21 -3.16 11.40
C ASN A 146 5.07 -3.51 9.90
N GLY A 147 4.34 -2.71 9.13
CA GLY A 147 4.10 -2.95 7.70
C GLY A 147 5.33 -2.74 6.81
N LEU A 148 5.18 -3.01 5.51
CA LEU A 148 6.26 -2.88 4.52
C LEU A 148 6.97 -1.53 4.58
N LEU A 149 6.21 -0.44 4.72
CA LEU A 149 6.77 0.91 4.82
C LEU A 149 7.75 1.07 5.99
N THR A 150 7.46 0.50 7.17
CA THR A 150 8.39 0.53 8.31
C THR A 150 9.63 -0.30 8.04
N ARG A 151 9.49 -1.49 7.43
CA ARG A 151 10.64 -2.34 7.10
C ARG A 151 11.55 -1.71 6.06
N ILE A 152 11.00 -1.02 5.06
CA ILE A 152 11.76 -0.22 4.08
C ILE A 152 12.41 1.00 4.75
N LEU A 153 11.69 1.71 5.64
CA LEU A 153 12.23 2.86 6.36
C LEU A 153 13.41 2.49 7.27
N ALA A 154 13.40 1.29 7.86
CA ALA A 154 14.48 0.77 8.71
C ALA A 154 15.80 0.53 7.97
N ASP A 155 15.75 0.23 6.67
CA ASP A 155 16.94 0.14 5.82
C ASP A 155 17.36 1.52 5.25
N LEU A 156 16.59 2.59 5.51
CA LEU A 156 16.78 3.94 4.95
C LEU A 156 17.03 5.06 5.98
N VAL A 157 16.77 4.83 7.28
CA VAL A 157 16.91 5.81 8.37
C VAL A 157 17.72 5.19 9.53
N SER A 158 18.82 5.83 9.90
CA SER A 158 19.82 5.24 10.82
C SER A 158 19.52 5.34 12.31
N ASP A 159 18.79 6.38 12.77
CA ASP A 159 18.17 6.42 14.11
C ASP A 159 16.66 6.18 13.94
N LEU A 160 16.29 4.91 13.72
CA LEU A 160 14.90 4.46 13.69
C LEU A 160 14.65 3.41 14.77
N ALA A 161 13.95 3.80 15.83
CA ALA A 161 13.22 2.85 16.67
C ALA A 161 11.87 2.46 16.06
N ILE A 162 11.41 1.25 16.37
CA ILE A 162 10.13 0.71 15.90
C ILE A 162 9.35 0.21 17.12
N ILE A 163 8.06 0.56 17.19
CA ILE A 163 7.10 -0.08 18.09
C ILE A 163 6.15 -0.93 17.24
N GLU A 164 6.20 -2.25 17.45
CA GLU A 164 5.27 -3.21 16.85
C GLU A 164 4.05 -3.39 17.76
N ASP A 165 2.86 -3.68 17.21
CA ASP A 165 1.60 -3.78 17.96
C ASP A 165 1.73 -4.70 19.19
N ASP A 166 2.32 -5.88 18.99
CA ASP A 166 2.41 -6.99 19.96
C ASP A 166 3.74 -7.05 20.74
N ASP A 167 4.69 -6.12 20.51
CA ASP A 167 5.97 -6.15 21.23
C ASP A 167 5.77 -5.83 22.72
N THR A 168 6.35 -6.64 23.61
CA THR A 168 6.37 -6.39 25.07
C THR A 168 7.78 -6.19 25.62
N SER A 169 8.78 -6.03 24.74
CA SER A 169 10.18 -5.88 25.11
C SER A 169 10.48 -4.57 25.85
N SER A 170 11.60 -4.56 26.58
CA SER A 170 12.16 -3.35 27.19
C SER A 170 12.51 -2.26 26.18
N LYS A 171 12.69 -2.59 24.89
CA LYS A 171 12.90 -1.60 23.82
C LYS A 171 11.64 -0.77 23.59
N ARG A 172 10.45 -1.37 23.66
CA ARG A 172 9.17 -0.63 23.61
C ARG A 172 9.06 0.33 24.78
N SER A 173 9.33 -0.11 26.01
CA SER A 173 9.28 0.78 27.19
C SER A 173 10.22 1.97 27.05
N ALA A 174 11.49 1.74 26.72
CA ALA A 174 12.47 2.81 26.51
C ALA A 174 12.11 3.76 25.35
N ALA A 175 11.38 3.27 24.34
CA ALA A 175 10.86 4.12 23.25
C ALA A 175 9.62 4.94 23.63
N LEU A 176 8.85 4.51 24.64
CA LEU A 176 7.67 5.19 25.17
C LEU A 176 8.01 6.23 26.27
N GLU A 177 9.15 6.07 26.94
CA GLU A 177 9.68 7.02 27.92
C GLU A 177 10.41 8.22 27.27
N ARG A 178 10.64 8.17 25.95
CA ARG A 178 11.38 9.14 25.13
C ARG A 178 10.44 10.03 24.31
N THR A 179 10.78 11.30 24.16
CA THR A 179 10.22 12.19 23.13
C THR A 179 11.06 12.17 21.86
N TRP A 180 10.41 12.39 20.72
CA TRP A 180 10.93 12.16 19.37
C TRP A 180 10.67 13.36 18.47
N ASP A 181 11.60 13.68 17.59
CA ASP A 181 11.42 14.81 16.67
C ASP A 181 10.40 14.48 15.58
N TYR A 182 10.30 13.20 15.22
CA TYR A 182 9.36 12.66 14.25
C TYR A 182 8.73 11.35 14.74
N VAL A 183 7.43 11.19 14.53
CA VAL A 183 6.71 9.94 14.80
C VAL A 183 5.95 9.49 13.55
N VAL A 184 6.38 8.37 12.95
CA VAL A 184 5.75 7.81 11.74
C VAL A 184 4.66 6.81 12.16
N VAL A 185 3.39 7.11 11.90
CA VAL A 185 2.28 6.20 12.23
C VAL A 185 1.91 5.38 11.00
N SER A 186 2.52 4.20 10.88
CA SER A 186 2.33 3.25 9.77
C SER A 186 1.30 2.16 10.05
N THR A 187 0.61 2.22 11.20
CA THR A 187 -0.47 1.31 11.59
C THR A 187 -1.85 1.96 11.52
N ILE A 188 -2.82 1.19 11.04
CA ILE A 188 -4.23 1.57 10.93
C ILE A 188 -4.92 1.76 12.30
N ARG A 189 -4.38 1.12 13.35
CA ARG A 189 -4.91 1.15 14.73
C ARG A 189 -5.07 2.58 15.27
N GLY A 190 -6.21 2.85 15.92
CA GLY A 190 -6.51 4.18 16.48
C GLY A 190 -5.57 4.64 17.60
N TRP A 191 -5.11 3.71 18.46
CA TRP A 191 -4.28 4.04 19.62
C TRP A 191 -2.95 4.69 19.24
N ALA A 192 -2.34 4.28 18.13
CA ALA A 192 -1.04 4.79 17.68
C ALA A 192 -1.07 6.29 17.37
N ARG A 193 -2.19 6.80 16.82
CA ARG A 193 -2.37 8.23 16.52
C ARG A 193 -2.53 9.07 17.80
N HIS A 194 -3.27 8.56 18.79
CA HIS A 194 -3.39 9.21 20.10
C HIS A 194 -2.09 9.16 20.92
N LEU A 195 -1.30 8.10 20.75
CA LEU A 195 0.01 7.97 21.38
C LEU A 195 1.05 8.91 20.75
N ALA A 196 1.06 9.07 19.43
CA ALA A 196 2.01 9.92 18.72
C ALA A 196 2.00 11.39 19.21
N GLU A 197 0.84 11.94 19.58
CA GLU A 197 0.75 13.30 20.18
C GLU A 197 1.47 13.45 21.52
N LYS A 198 1.71 12.35 22.25
CA LYS A 198 2.40 12.34 23.55
C LYS A 198 3.90 12.05 23.42
N LEU A 199 4.33 11.55 22.27
CA LEU A 199 5.70 11.12 22.00
C LEU A 199 6.49 12.12 21.15
N ILE A 200 5.88 13.20 20.63
CA ILE A 200 6.63 14.26 19.94
C ILE A 200 7.30 15.24 20.91
N SER A 201 8.55 15.62 20.58
CA SER A 201 9.25 16.77 21.14
C SER A 201 8.48 18.07 20.82
N PRO A 202 8.70 19.17 21.58
CA PRO A 202 8.12 20.48 21.24
C PRO A 202 8.53 20.92 19.81
N GLY A 203 7.55 21.07 18.92
CA GLY A 203 7.76 21.38 17.50
C GLY A 203 7.92 20.16 16.58
N GLY A 204 7.99 18.95 17.13
CA GLY A 204 8.08 17.68 16.40
C GLY A 204 6.84 17.34 15.58
N LYS A 205 6.98 16.43 14.61
CA LYS A 205 5.97 16.12 13.57
C LYS A 205 5.48 14.68 13.61
N ILE A 206 4.22 14.48 13.25
CA ILE A 206 3.60 13.14 13.18
C ILE A 206 3.33 12.80 11.71
N ILE A 207 4.15 11.93 11.13
CA ILE A 207 4.07 11.59 9.71
C ILE A 207 3.08 10.44 9.51
N ILE A 208 2.09 10.63 8.64
CA ILE A 208 1.04 9.65 8.36
C ILE A 208 1.04 9.30 6.86
N PRO A 209 1.29 8.03 6.48
CA PRO A 209 1.15 7.57 5.11
C PRO A 209 -0.34 7.45 4.75
N LYS A 210 -0.80 8.11 3.68
CA LYS A 210 -2.23 8.22 3.33
C LYS A 210 -2.58 7.41 2.08
N PHE A 211 -3.29 6.29 2.29
CA PHE A 211 -3.71 5.34 1.26
C PHE A 211 -5.15 5.50 0.77
N MET A 212 -5.97 6.29 1.47
CA MET A 212 -7.40 6.52 1.16
C MET A 212 -7.84 7.86 1.74
N ASN A 213 -8.89 8.49 1.24
CA ASN A 213 -9.34 9.82 1.65
C ASN A 213 -9.91 9.83 3.08
N SER A 214 -10.71 8.83 3.41
CA SER A 214 -11.44 8.63 4.68
C SER A 214 -10.58 8.20 5.87
N TRP A 215 -9.32 7.79 5.65
CA TRP A 215 -8.39 7.42 6.72
C TRP A 215 -7.16 8.35 6.76
N PRO A 216 -6.65 8.71 7.95
CA PRO A 216 -7.22 8.41 9.26
C PRO A 216 -8.43 9.29 9.59
N PRO A 217 -9.50 8.74 10.20
CA PRO A 217 -10.71 9.51 10.56
C PRO A 217 -10.46 10.52 11.70
N LEU A 218 -9.34 10.39 12.41
CA LEU A 218 -8.82 11.36 13.38
C LEU A 218 -7.34 11.58 13.09
N THR A 219 -6.99 12.83 12.77
CA THR A 219 -5.63 13.27 12.45
C THR A 219 -5.06 14.10 13.62
N PRO A 220 -3.91 13.71 14.19
CA PRO A 220 -3.17 14.50 15.18
C PRO A 220 -2.85 15.93 14.75
N ARG A 221 -2.71 16.85 15.72
CA ARG A 221 -2.50 18.29 15.43
C ARG A 221 -1.21 18.60 14.67
N SER A 222 -0.12 17.90 14.97
CA SER A 222 1.20 18.10 14.35
C SER A 222 1.44 17.21 13.12
N SER A 223 0.37 16.75 12.46
CA SER A 223 0.50 15.77 11.39
C SER A 223 0.88 16.32 10.02
N GLU A 224 1.70 15.54 9.31
CA GLU A 224 1.97 15.70 7.88
C GLU A 224 1.59 14.41 7.14
N MET A 225 0.85 14.53 6.04
CA MET A 225 0.46 13.40 5.20
C MET A 225 1.54 13.15 4.13
N VAL A 226 1.92 11.88 3.96
CA VAL A 226 2.80 11.40 2.88
C VAL A 226 1.97 10.46 2.00
N TYR A 227 2.09 10.58 0.68
CA TYR A 227 1.21 9.87 -0.27
C TYR A 227 2.00 8.86 -1.13
N PRO A 228 1.37 7.75 -1.57
CA PRO A 228 2.03 6.66 -2.29
C PRO A 228 2.33 6.95 -3.77
N PHE A 229 2.62 8.21 -4.12
CA PHE A 229 2.95 8.61 -5.49
C PHE A 229 4.37 8.18 -5.84
N VAL A 230 4.54 7.50 -6.98
CA VAL A 230 5.84 6.94 -7.36
C VAL A 230 6.83 8.03 -7.76
N ARG A 231 7.98 8.06 -7.10
CA ARG A 231 9.09 8.99 -7.39
C ARG A 231 10.03 8.43 -8.44
N LYS A 232 10.60 9.31 -9.28
CA LYS A 232 11.57 8.91 -10.33
C LYS A 232 12.88 8.33 -9.78
N ASP A 233 13.24 8.61 -8.52
CA ASP A 233 14.42 8.06 -7.85
C ASP A 233 14.14 6.76 -7.06
N ALA A 234 12.87 6.40 -6.84
CA ALA A 234 12.49 5.13 -6.21
C ALA A 234 12.91 3.92 -7.05
N PHE A 235 12.83 4.03 -8.38
CA PHE A 235 13.33 3.00 -9.31
C PHE A 235 14.78 2.61 -9.04
N LYS A 236 15.67 3.58 -8.75
CA LYS A 236 17.09 3.33 -8.44
C LYS A 236 17.31 2.56 -7.14
N HIS A 237 16.30 2.49 -6.27
CA HIS A 237 16.36 1.74 -5.01
C HIS A 237 15.78 0.31 -5.16
N LEU A 238 15.02 0.00 -6.22
CA LEU A 238 14.54 -1.38 -6.50
C LEU A 238 15.67 -2.34 -6.91
N ASP A 239 16.68 -1.83 -7.60
CA ASP A 239 17.85 -2.59 -8.07
C ASP A 239 18.97 -2.67 -7.01
N SER A 240 18.65 -2.37 -5.75
CA SER A 240 19.58 -2.47 -4.63
C SER A 240 19.42 -3.80 -3.87
N LYS A 241 20.49 -4.27 -3.23
CA LYS A 241 20.50 -5.54 -2.47
C LYS A 241 19.55 -5.50 -1.26
N GLU A 242 19.26 -4.31 -0.77
CA GLU A 242 18.30 -4.04 0.30
C GLU A 242 16.88 -4.37 -0.19
N SER A 243 16.52 -4.01 -1.43
CA SER A 243 15.23 -4.40 -2.03
C SER A 243 15.11 -5.91 -2.27
N GLU A 244 16.18 -6.59 -2.68
CA GLU A 244 16.21 -8.06 -2.78
C GLU A 244 15.99 -8.73 -1.40
N LYS A 245 16.69 -8.22 -0.37
CA LYS A 245 16.56 -8.64 1.03
C LYS A 245 15.14 -8.39 1.57
N LEU A 246 14.54 -7.25 1.23
CA LEU A 246 13.17 -6.89 1.63
C LEU A 246 12.15 -7.86 1.02
N LEU A 247 12.22 -8.15 -0.29
CA LEU A 247 11.41 -9.20 -0.92
C LEU A 247 11.60 -10.54 -0.22
N LYS A 248 12.84 -11.03 -0.14
CA LYS A 248 13.16 -12.37 0.34
C LYS A 248 12.67 -12.63 1.77
N ASN A 249 12.76 -11.63 2.64
CA ASN A 249 12.47 -11.79 4.06
C ASN A 249 11.02 -11.42 4.42
N PHE A 250 10.47 -10.35 3.85
CA PHE A 250 9.19 -9.77 4.30
C PHE A 250 8.02 -9.95 3.32
N ILE A 251 8.29 -10.31 2.07
CA ILE A 251 7.24 -10.66 1.10
C ILE A 251 7.05 -12.19 1.05
N GLY A 252 5.80 -12.63 0.97
CA GLY A 252 5.43 -13.99 0.59
C GLY A 252 5.02 -14.06 -0.87
N LYS A 253 4.97 -15.28 -1.43
CA LYS A 253 4.21 -15.56 -2.64
C LYS A 253 3.14 -16.59 -2.32
N SER A 254 1.96 -16.45 -2.89
CA SER A 254 0.86 -17.40 -2.68
C SER A 254 0.05 -17.64 -3.95
N ASP A 255 -0.40 -18.89 -4.09
CA ASP A 255 -1.31 -19.35 -5.14
C ASP A 255 -2.78 -19.31 -4.72
N ASN A 256 -3.07 -19.03 -3.45
CA ASN A 256 -4.42 -19.00 -2.90
C ASN A 256 -4.65 -17.62 -2.24
N ILE A 257 -5.45 -16.79 -2.89
CA ILE A 257 -5.67 -15.39 -2.50
C ILE A 257 -6.44 -15.32 -1.17
N ILE A 258 -7.52 -16.10 -1.02
CA ILE A 258 -8.33 -16.13 0.20
C ILE A 258 -7.51 -16.63 1.40
N ALA A 259 -6.71 -17.68 1.24
CA ALA A 259 -5.82 -18.17 2.31
C ALA A 259 -4.63 -17.24 2.61
N SER A 260 -4.47 -16.15 1.86
CA SER A 260 -3.45 -15.11 2.11
C SER A 260 -4.00 -13.92 2.90
N ILE A 261 -5.30 -13.92 3.25
CA ILE A 261 -5.96 -12.85 3.99
C ILE A 261 -6.62 -13.44 5.25
N PRO A 262 -6.18 -13.08 6.47
CA PRO A 262 -5.13 -12.12 6.79
C PRO A 262 -3.71 -12.70 6.59
N THR A 263 -2.78 -11.86 6.11
CA THR A 263 -1.36 -12.20 5.99
C THR A 263 -0.63 -11.98 7.32
N SER A 264 0.20 -12.95 7.71
CA SER A 264 1.17 -12.82 8.82
C SER A 264 2.50 -12.17 8.40
N LYS A 265 2.75 -12.04 7.08
CA LYS A 265 3.87 -11.29 6.51
C LYS A 265 3.46 -9.83 6.23
N PRO A 266 4.42 -8.87 6.25
CA PRO A 266 4.19 -7.50 5.82
C PRO A 266 3.53 -7.34 4.43
N GLY A 267 3.74 -8.29 3.51
CA GLY A 267 2.88 -8.46 2.34
C GLY A 267 3.02 -9.83 1.66
N ILE A 268 2.07 -10.15 0.79
CA ILE A 268 2.06 -11.37 -0.05
C ILE A 268 1.74 -10.99 -1.50
N ILE A 269 2.57 -11.43 -2.44
CA ILE A 269 2.31 -11.34 -3.87
C ILE A 269 1.47 -12.55 -4.29
N VAL A 270 0.38 -12.30 -5.02
CA VAL A 270 -0.51 -13.33 -5.58
C VAL A 270 -0.60 -13.21 -7.09
N SER A 271 -0.62 -14.34 -7.79
CA SER A 271 -0.75 -14.37 -9.25
C SER A 271 -2.22 -14.46 -9.68
N MET A 272 -2.70 -13.45 -10.39
CA MET A 272 -4.09 -13.34 -10.83
C MET A 272 -4.42 -14.33 -11.96
N LYS A 273 -3.39 -14.79 -12.68
CA LYS A 273 -3.45 -15.77 -13.77
C LYS A 273 -4.08 -17.13 -13.40
N LYS A 274 -4.36 -17.39 -12.12
CA LYS A 274 -5.06 -18.61 -11.65
C LYS A 274 -6.59 -18.45 -11.53
N LEU A 275 -7.13 -17.25 -11.31
CA LEU A 275 -8.57 -16.99 -11.45
C LEU A 275 -9.00 -17.25 -12.91
N ASN A 276 -8.20 -16.74 -13.85
CA ASN A 276 -8.34 -16.88 -15.30
C ASN A 276 -8.17 -18.33 -15.83
N ARG A 277 -7.98 -19.35 -14.98
CA ARG A 277 -7.79 -20.76 -15.40
C ARG A 277 -9.00 -21.65 -15.20
N ASN A 278 -10.01 -21.17 -14.47
CA ASN A 278 -11.29 -21.86 -14.27
C ASN A 278 -12.39 -21.16 -15.09
N SER A 279 -12.16 -21.02 -16.39
CA SER A 279 -13.05 -20.37 -17.39
C SER A 279 -12.83 -21.01 -18.76
#